data_AF-A0A0T6LUY0-F1
#
_entry.id   AF-A0A0T6LUY0-F1
#
_cell.length_a   1.000
_cell.length_b   1.000
_cell.length_c   1.000
_cell.angle_alpha   90.00
_cell.angle_beta   90.00
_cell.angle_gamma   90.00
#
_symmetry.space_group_name_H-M   'P 1'
#
loop_
_entity.id
_entity.type
_entity.pdbx_description
1 polymer ?
#
loop_
_entity_poly.entity_id
_entity_poly.type
_entity_poly.pdbx_seq_one_letter_code
_entity_poly.pdbx_strand_id
1 'polypeptide(L)'
;MLLPGVVVAELGGGGVLMDTRRPAAAYLSPTALGWLHGRPPAAEHRAQHAHCLTQWRAIGLVAPAHGAAATAAHSDLEVRAADCAASVPHPVLVVAMAATCAFCAQLAADLAANSRSLSELDASVLLVDADGTRTLGRPLAAPAHRCLTRLGRHAAHRGTPTAVLVAPGTPARVLTGFDEVSHALITLSGADARATITEAPTSCSVNVAAQPVDAVLTARVNGVRLGIAVRGQESRQITETATGGIPDDGYTPVTLTVERPGTFHLLFRGGELLTRAATPTALHQTLQAVLAGYGRHASPGRDEIPLLCGVVEHEGRQAVLFPRTWMSDLVKRARQLGNAGWRVRPEPFTTLRSAPGSGVLHLPDPARPGRPGPAVTAVLTQAPRAGAPPTRAWLLASVVNWIARPATTEAIHTLAASLRPLPVHTGTWQEALTHLTGRTGR
;
A
#
# COMPACT_ATOMS: atom_id res chain seq x y z
N MET A 1 -17.39 -21.87 -0.82
CA MET A 1 -16.20 -22.19 0.00
C MET A 1 -15.26 -21.00 -0.08
N LEU A 2 -14.76 -20.52 1.07
CA LEU A 2 -13.76 -19.44 1.11
C LEU A 2 -12.41 -19.97 0.62
N LEU A 3 -11.60 -19.11 0.01
CA LEU A 3 -10.24 -19.49 -0.40
C LEU A 3 -9.28 -19.50 0.80
N PRO A 4 -8.17 -20.27 0.75
CA PRO A 4 -7.17 -20.27 1.80
C PRO A 4 -6.64 -18.86 2.11
N GLY A 5 -6.62 -18.49 3.38
CA GLY A 5 -6.22 -17.16 3.84
C GLY A 5 -7.35 -16.11 3.77
N VAL A 6 -8.57 -16.47 3.37
CA VAL A 6 -9.73 -15.58 3.45
C VAL A 6 -10.49 -15.81 4.76
N VAL A 7 -10.81 -14.73 5.47
CA VAL A 7 -11.51 -14.76 6.76
C VAL A 7 -12.79 -13.94 6.70
N VAL A 8 -13.74 -14.28 7.59
CA VAL A 8 -14.96 -13.49 7.81
C VAL A 8 -14.92 -12.97 9.24
N ALA A 9 -14.93 -11.65 9.41
CA ALA A 9 -15.04 -11.01 10.73
C ALA A 9 -16.40 -10.33 10.88
N GLU A 10 -17.17 -10.74 11.88
CA GLU A 10 -18.48 -10.16 12.16
C GLU A 10 -18.37 -8.81 12.86
N LEU A 11 -19.35 -7.93 12.62
CA LEU A 11 -19.39 -6.54 13.07
C LEU A 11 -20.74 -6.20 13.74
N GLY A 12 -21.44 -7.21 14.27
CA GLY A 12 -22.75 -7.12 14.91
C GLY A 12 -23.92 -7.01 13.92
N GLY A 13 -23.87 -6.06 12.99
CA GLY A 13 -24.91 -5.81 11.97
C GLY A 13 -24.51 -6.18 10.54
N GLY A 14 -23.54 -7.09 10.39
CA GLY A 14 -22.91 -7.45 9.12
C GLY A 14 -21.51 -8.02 9.37
N GLY A 15 -20.67 -8.05 8.35
CA GLY A 15 -19.29 -8.51 8.48
C GLY A 15 -18.37 -7.97 7.39
N VAL A 16 -17.11 -8.37 7.45
CA VAL A 16 -16.13 -8.15 6.39
C VAL A 16 -15.52 -9.48 6.00
N LEU A 17 -15.55 -9.76 4.69
CA LEU A 17 -14.84 -10.86 4.05
C LEU A 17 -13.48 -10.32 3.59
N MET A 18 -12.38 -10.94 3.98
CA MET A 18 -11.06 -10.33 3.77
C MET A 18 -9.96 -11.36 3.52
N ASP A 19 -9.11 -11.11 2.52
CA ASP A 19 -7.87 -11.87 2.32
C ASP A 19 -6.80 -11.38 3.31
N THR A 20 -6.18 -12.30 4.04
CA THR A 20 -5.10 -12.05 5.00
C THR A 20 -3.78 -11.68 4.36
N ARG A 21 -3.59 -11.95 3.07
CA ARG A 21 -2.32 -11.76 2.35
C ARG A 21 -2.36 -10.61 1.37
N ARG A 22 -3.54 -10.28 0.84
CA ARG A 22 -3.73 -9.29 -0.22
C ARG A 22 -4.71 -8.20 0.22
N PRO A 23 -4.65 -7.00 -0.36
CA PRO A 23 -5.59 -5.92 -0.08
C PRO A 23 -6.95 -6.15 -0.78
N ALA A 24 -7.54 -7.34 -0.57
CA ALA A 24 -8.85 -7.72 -1.08
C ALA A 24 -9.83 -7.88 0.09
N ALA A 25 -10.93 -7.13 0.05
CA ALA A 25 -11.98 -7.21 1.05
C ALA A 25 -13.35 -6.89 0.45
N ALA A 26 -14.40 -7.38 1.10
CA ALA A 26 -15.78 -7.07 0.77
C ALA A 26 -16.60 -6.91 2.05
N TYR A 27 -17.45 -5.88 2.10
CA TYR A 27 -18.47 -5.78 3.12
C TYR A 27 -19.56 -6.83 2.89
N LEU A 28 -20.03 -7.43 3.98
CA LEU A 28 -21.13 -8.37 4.02
C LEU A 28 -22.30 -7.73 4.78
N SER A 29 -23.41 -7.51 4.08
CA SER A 29 -24.69 -7.20 4.75
C SER A 29 -25.14 -8.41 5.60
N PRO A 30 -26.08 -8.24 6.55
CA PRO A 30 -26.65 -9.37 7.30
C PRO A 30 -27.16 -10.49 6.40
N THR A 31 -27.80 -10.14 5.28
CA THR A 31 -28.29 -11.10 4.28
C THR A 31 -27.15 -11.86 3.61
N ALA A 32 -26.10 -11.14 3.18
CA ALA A 32 -24.93 -11.73 2.52
C ALA A 32 -24.10 -12.61 3.47
N LEU A 33 -24.00 -12.22 4.74
CA LEU A 33 -23.41 -13.03 5.80
C LEU A 33 -24.22 -14.33 6.01
N GLY A 34 -25.55 -14.23 6.00
CA GLY A 34 -26.43 -15.40 6.04
C GLY A 34 -26.17 -16.39 4.89
N TRP A 35 -25.96 -15.89 3.66
CA TRP A 35 -25.62 -16.74 2.51
C TRP A 35 -24.30 -17.49 2.70
N LEU A 36 -23.28 -16.81 3.26
CA LEU A 36 -22.00 -17.45 3.58
C LEU A 36 -22.12 -18.52 4.67
N HIS A 37 -23.07 -18.35 5.60
CA HIS A 37 -23.42 -19.36 6.60
C HIS A 37 -24.36 -20.47 6.08
N GLY A 38 -24.57 -20.54 4.76
CA GLY A 38 -25.33 -21.62 4.12
C GLY A 38 -26.85 -21.39 4.07
N ARG A 39 -27.34 -20.19 4.43
CA ARG A 39 -28.77 -19.87 4.27
C ARG A 39 -29.08 -19.63 2.78
N PRO A 40 -30.08 -20.32 2.19
CA PRO A 40 -30.42 -20.11 0.79
C PRO A 40 -30.94 -18.69 0.54
N PRO A 41 -30.64 -18.06 -0.61
CA PRO A 41 -31.18 -16.75 -0.94
C PRO A 41 -32.70 -16.85 -1.17
N ALA A 42 -33.45 -15.92 -0.58
CA ALA A 42 -34.86 -15.70 -0.92
C ALA A 42 -35.01 -15.40 -2.43
N ALA A 43 -36.21 -15.65 -2.99
CA ALA A 43 -36.45 -15.54 -4.43
C ALA A 43 -36.08 -14.16 -4.98
N GLU A 44 -36.47 -13.08 -4.29
CA GLU A 44 -36.15 -11.70 -4.68
C GLU A 44 -34.65 -11.37 -4.63
N HIS A 45 -33.84 -12.12 -3.87
CA HIS A 45 -32.41 -11.85 -3.70
C HIS A 45 -31.50 -12.73 -4.56
N ARG A 46 -32.03 -13.66 -5.37
CA ARG A 46 -31.22 -14.60 -6.17
C ARG A 46 -30.26 -13.90 -7.13
N ALA A 47 -30.72 -12.85 -7.81
CA ALA A 47 -29.90 -12.06 -8.73
C ALA A 47 -28.76 -11.34 -8.01
N GLN A 48 -29.05 -10.72 -6.87
CA GLN A 48 -28.05 -10.04 -6.03
C GLN A 48 -27.01 -11.03 -5.49
N HIS A 49 -27.46 -12.20 -4.99
CA HIS A 49 -26.59 -13.27 -4.54
C HIS A 49 -25.62 -13.74 -5.65
N ALA A 50 -26.13 -13.98 -6.86
CA ALA A 50 -25.30 -14.37 -8.01
C ALA A 50 -24.29 -13.29 -8.39
N HIS A 51 -24.70 -12.01 -8.37
CA HIS A 51 -23.82 -10.88 -8.62
C HIS A 51 -22.71 -10.78 -7.56
N CYS A 52 -23.03 -10.83 -6.27
CA CYS A 52 -22.06 -10.81 -5.18
C CYS A 52 -21.04 -11.96 -5.28
N LEU A 53 -21.48 -13.19 -5.54
CA LEU A 53 -20.57 -14.33 -5.72
C LEU A 53 -19.64 -14.14 -6.92
N THR A 54 -20.14 -13.55 -8.01
CA THR A 54 -19.32 -13.24 -9.19
C THR A 54 -18.23 -12.24 -8.84
N GLN A 55 -18.58 -11.15 -8.15
CA GLN A 55 -17.61 -10.14 -7.72
C GLN A 55 -16.59 -10.72 -6.73
N TRP A 56 -17.03 -11.45 -5.71
CA TRP A 56 -16.13 -12.05 -4.73
C TRP A 56 -15.18 -13.08 -5.35
N ARG A 57 -15.60 -13.82 -6.38
CA ARG A 57 -14.71 -14.70 -7.15
C ARG A 57 -13.70 -13.89 -7.96
N ALA A 58 -14.14 -12.82 -8.62
CA ALA A 58 -13.28 -11.96 -9.44
C ALA A 58 -12.13 -11.34 -8.63
N ILE A 59 -12.38 -11.00 -7.36
CA ILE A 59 -11.36 -10.47 -6.45
C ILE A 59 -10.70 -11.55 -5.56
N GLY A 60 -10.95 -12.84 -5.83
CA GLY A 60 -10.25 -13.95 -5.19
C GLY A 60 -10.63 -14.24 -3.73
N LEU A 61 -11.84 -13.89 -3.29
CA LEU A 61 -12.32 -14.16 -1.93
C LEU A 61 -13.07 -15.49 -1.79
N VAL A 62 -13.71 -15.97 -2.87
CA VAL A 62 -14.52 -17.19 -2.87
C VAL A 62 -14.10 -18.10 -4.02
N ALA A 63 -14.09 -19.42 -3.78
CA ALA A 63 -13.77 -20.40 -4.81
C ALA A 63 -14.82 -20.43 -5.94
N PRO A 64 -14.43 -20.76 -7.18
CA PRO A 64 -15.39 -21.13 -8.22
C PRO A 64 -16.18 -22.37 -7.79
N ALA A 65 -17.44 -22.48 -8.23
CA ALA A 65 -18.26 -23.65 -7.94
C ALA A 65 -17.58 -24.92 -8.51
N HIS A 66 -17.57 -26.02 -7.75
CA HIS A 66 -16.99 -27.29 -8.19
C HIS A 66 -17.65 -27.74 -9.51
N GLY A 67 -16.84 -27.89 -10.56
CA GLY A 67 -17.31 -28.20 -11.91
C GLY A 67 -16.41 -27.69 -13.04
N ALA A 68 -15.48 -26.77 -12.76
CA ALA A 68 -14.39 -26.44 -13.66
C ALA A 68 -13.07 -26.59 -12.91
N ALA A 69 -12.52 -27.80 -12.93
CA ALA A 69 -11.07 -27.92 -12.92
C ALA A 69 -10.61 -27.24 -14.21
N ALA A 70 -10.31 -25.94 -14.14
CA ALA A 70 -9.50 -25.32 -15.16
C ALA A 70 -8.13 -25.99 -15.01
N THR A 71 -7.90 -27.07 -15.78
CA THR A 71 -6.58 -27.35 -16.32
C THR A 71 -6.00 -26.00 -16.69
N ALA A 72 -4.84 -25.63 -16.14
CA ALA A 72 -4.22 -24.33 -16.34
C ALA A 72 -4.02 -24.09 -17.84
N ALA A 73 -5.04 -23.55 -18.50
CA ALA A 73 -4.96 -23.07 -19.86
C ALA A 73 -3.89 -22.00 -19.76
N HIS A 74 -2.75 -22.25 -20.41
CA HIS A 74 -1.69 -21.25 -20.48
C HIS A 74 -2.34 -19.97 -20.99
N SER A 75 -2.12 -18.88 -20.28
CA SER A 75 -2.71 -17.62 -20.69
C SER A 75 -2.22 -17.30 -22.10
N ASP A 76 -3.06 -16.70 -22.95
CA ASP A 76 -2.65 -16.26 -24.30
C ASP A 76 -1.32 -15.46 -24.28
N LEU A 77 -1.04 -14.78 -23.16
CA LEU A 77 0.21 -14.08 -22.90
C LEU A 77 1.42 -15.01 -22.74
N GLU A 78 1.29 -16.14 -22.04
CA GLU A 78 2.38 -17.09 -21.84
C GLU A 78 2.76 -17.78 -23.15
N VAL A 79 1.77 -18.11 -23.99
CA VAL A 79 2.01 -18.67 -25.33
C VAL A 79 2.77 -17.67 -26.20
N ARG A 80 2.28 -16.43 -26.30
CA ARG A 80 2.95 -15.37 -27.06
C ARG A 80 4.34 -15.02 -26.52
N ALA A 81 4.53 -15.15 -25.21
CA ALA A 81 5.82 -14.93 -24.58
C ALA A 81 6.82 -16.02 -24.94
N ALA A 82 6.39 -17.28 -25.05
CA ALA A 82 7.22 -18.39 -25.50
C ALA A 82 7.73 -18.16 -26.94
N ASP A 83 6.90 -17.62 -27.83
CA ASP A 83 7.30 -17.26 -29.19
C ASP A 83 8.44 -16.22 -29.22
N CYS A 84 8.44 -15.28 -28.26
CA CYS A 84 9.50 -14.29 -28.13
C CYS A 84 10.74 -14.81 -27.37
N ALA A 85 10.60 -15.86 -26.56
CA ALA A 85 11.65 -16.35 -25.67
C ALA A 85 12.89 -16.85 -26.43
N ALA A 86 12.71 -17.46 -27.60
CA ALA A 86 13.82 -17.90 -28.45
C ALA A 86 14.69 -16.75 -28.98
N SER A 87 14.16 -15.52 -28.97
CA SER A 87 14.86 -14.34 -29.48
C SER A 87 15.56 -13.52 -28.39
N VAL A 88 15.40 -13.87 -27.10
CA VAL A 88 16.02 -13.12 -26.01
C VAL A 88 17.27 -13.85 -25.50
N PRO A 89 18.44 -13.17 -25.41
CA PRO A 89 19.67 -13.79 -24.93
C PRO A 89 19.85 -13.72 -23.40
N HIS A 90 19.00 -12.96 -22.71
CA HIS A 90 19.06 -12.70 -21.26
C HIS A 90 17.64 -12.39 -20.73
N PRO A 91 17.43 -12.30 -19.40
CA PRO A 91 16.13 -11.96 -18.84
C PRO A 91 15.60 -10.60 -19.29
N VAL A 92 14.34 -10.55 -19.70
CA VAL A 92 13.63 -9.35 -20.13
C VAL A 92 12.29 -9.22 -19.41
N LEU A 93 12.08 -8.11 -18.70
CA LEU A 93 10.79 -7.73 -18.15
C LEU A 93 10.09 -6.76 -19.11
N VAL A 94 9.03 -7.21 -19.77
CA VAL A 94 8.20 -6.35 -20.62
C VAL A 94 7.07 -5.79 -19.77
N VAL A 95 7.01 -4.47 -19.56
CA VAL A 95 6.00 -3.81 -18.72
C VAL A 95 5.06 -2.99 -19.59
N ALA A 96 3.78 -3.35 -19.59
CA ALA A 96 2.71 -2.57 -20.20
C ALA A 96 2.32 -1.41 -19.28
N MET A 97 2.39 -0.19 -19.81
CA MET A 97 2.11 1.05 -19.12
C MET A 97 0.99 1.84 -19.81
N ALA A 98 0.33 2.71 -19.06
CA ALA A 98 -0.62 3.67 -19.61
C ALA A 98 -0.44 5.04 -18.94
N ALA A 99 -0.47 6.12 -19.71
CA ALA A 99 -0.33 7.49 -19.21
C ALA A 99 -1.41 7.88 -18.20
N THR A 100 -2.62 7.32 -18.33
CA THR A 100 -3.75 7.57 -17.40
C THR A 100 -3.68 6.74 -16.12
N CYS A 101 -2.75 5.77 -16.03
CA CYS A 101 -2.62 4.91 -14.86
C CYS A 101 -1.69 5.56 -13.82
N ALA A 102 -2.25 5.94 -12.67
CA ALA A 102 -1.48 6.54 -11.56
C ALA A 102 -0.35 5.61 -11.05
N PHE A 103 -0.57 4.29 -11.04
CA PHE A 103 0.48 3.32 -10.71
C PHE A 103 1.61 3.30 -11.73
N CYS A 104 1.30 3.45 -13.03
CA CYS A 104 2.30 3.54 -14.08
C CYS A 104 3.10 4.84 -13.99
N ALA A 105 2.44 5.96 -13.69
CA ALA A 105 3.13 7.24 -13.49
C ALA A 105 4.10 7.18 -12.29
N GLN A 106 3.69 6.55 -11.18
CA GLN A 106 4.59 6.31 -10.06
C GLN A 106 5.75 5.38 -10.43
N LEU A 107 5.47 4.25 -11.09
CA LEU A 107 6.51 3.34 -11.54
C LEU A 107 7.52 4.05 -12.48
N ALA A 108 7.04 4.92 -13.38
CA ALA A 108 7.92 5.71 -14.24
C ALA A 108 8.83 6.65 -13.45
N ALA A 109 8.29 7.31 -12.41
CA ALA A 109 9.07 8.16 -11.51
C ALA A 109 10.10 7.35 -10.71
N ASP A 110 9.71 6.18 -10.17
CA ASP A 110 10.61 5.28 -9.43
C ASP A 110 11.76 4.79 -10.32
N LEU A 111 11.46 4.42 -11.57
CA LEU A 111 12.46 3.98 -12.54
C LEU A 111 13.40 5.13 -12.95
N ALA A 112 12.88 6.36 -13.09
CA ALA A 112 13.73 7.52 -13.37
C ALA A 112 14.67 7.82 -12.19
N ALA A 113 14.15 7.76 -10.97
CA ALA A 113 14.91 7.97 -9.74
C ALA A 113 16.03 6.91 -9.55
N ASN A 114 15.76 5.66 -9.93
CA ASN A 114 16.71 4.55 -9.86
C ASN A 114 17.52 4.36 -11.15
N SER A 115 17.58 5.35 -12.05
CA SER A 115 18.19 5.20 -13.38
C SER A 115 19.63 4.66 -13.37
N ARG A 116 20.43 5.05 -12.36
CA ARG A 116 21.79 4.53 -12.16
C ARG A 116 21.80 3.03 -11.86
N SER A 117 21.06 2.57 -10.86
CA SER A 117 20.98 1.14 -10.52
C SER A 117 20.40 0.33 -11.69
N LEU A 118 19.53 0.95 -12.48
CA LEU A 118 18.92 0.33 -13.67
C LEU A 118 19.87 0.25 -14.87
N SER A 119 20.86 1.14 -15.00
CA SER A 119 21.85 1.05 -16.09
C SER A 119 22.86 -0.07 -15.89
N GLU A 120 23.00 -0.57 -14.66
CA GLU A 120 23.89 -1.67 -14.28
C GLU A 120 23.19 -3.04 -14.29
N LEU A 121 21.90 -3.10 -14.66
CA LEU A 121 21.15 -4.36 -14.71
C LEU A 121 21.73 -5.33 -15.73
N ASP A 122 21.98 -6.58 -15.30
CA ASP A 122 22.22 -7.72 -16.20
C ASP A 122 20.91 -8.29 -16.79
N ALA A 123 19.98 -7.42 -17.10
CA ALA A 123 18.66 -7.72 -17.66
C ALA A 123 18.18 -6.54 -18.51
N SER A 124 17.10 -6.75 -19.28
CA SER A 124 16.40 -5.65 -19.95
C SER A 124 15.04 -5.40 -19.29
N VAL A 125 14.66 -4.13 -19.15
CA VAL A 125 13.29 -3.74 -18.84
C VAL A 125 12.74 -2.96 -20.03
N LEU A 126 11.76 -3.53 -20.72
CA LEU A 126 11.10 -2.88 -21.85
C LEU A 126 9.77 -2.30 -21.39
N LEU A 127 9.71 -0.98 -21.25
CA LEU A 127 8.48 -0.25 -20.99
C LEU A 127 7.75 -0.04 -22.32
N VAL A 128 6.47 -0.40 -22.35
CA VAL A 128 5.62 -0.31 -23.54
C VAL A 128 4.38 0.50 -23.17
N ASP A 129 4.21 1.65 -23.81
CA ASP A 129 3.01 2.48 -23.71
C ASP A 129 2.39 2.71 -25.10
N ALA A 130 1.35 3.55 -25.16
CA ALA A 130 0.68 3.89 -26.41
C ALA A 130 1.53 4.81 -27.31
N ASP A 131 2.42 5.61 -26.71
CA ASP A 131 3.19 6.66 -27.36
C ASP A 131 4.56 6.16 -27.84
N GLY A 132 5.01 5.00 -27.37
CA GLY A 132 6.29 4.41 -27.73
C GLY A 132 6.76 3.29 -26.80
N THR A 133 8.09 3.10 -26.80
CA THR A 133 8.77 2.10 -25.97
C THR A 133 10.07 2.67 -25.44
N ARG A 134 10.43 2.30 -24.20
CA ARG A 134 11.70 2.67 -23.58
C ARG A 134 12.38 1.41 -23.02
N THR A 135 13.64 1.19 -23.38
CA THR A 135 14.45 0.08 -22.82
C THR A 135 15.37 0.61 -21.73
N LEU A 136 15.43 -0.09 -20.60
CA LEU A 136 16.37 0.13 -19.50
C LEU A 136 17.25 -1.12 -19.32
N GLY A 137 18.46 -0.95 -18.78
CA GLY A 137 19.44 -2.02 -18.63
C GLY A 137 20.08 -2.42 -19.96
N ARG A 138 20.26 -3.73 -20.18
CA ARG A 138 20.90 -4.25 -21.40
C ARG A 138 20.11 -3.88 -22.66
N PRO A 139 20.78 -3.57 -23.78
CA PRO A 139 20.12 -3.29 -25.04
C PRO A 139 19.44 -4.55 -25.61
N LEU A 140 18.37 -4.35 -26.38
CA LEU A 140 17.64 -5.41 -27.09
C LEU A 140 17.90 -5.32 -28.59
N ALA A 141 18.20 -6.46 -29.22
CA ALA A 141 18.31 -6.54 -30.68
C ALA A 141 16.94 -6.31 -31.35
N ALA A 142 16.93 -5.73 -32.55
CA ALA A 142 15.70 -5.33 -33.24
C ALA A 142 14.63 -6.45 -33.38
N PRO A 143 14.97 -7.71 -33.69
CA PRO A 143 13.97 -8.79 -33.76
C PRO A 143 13.29 -9.06 -32.42
N ALA A 144 14.07 -9.17 -31.34
CA ALA A 144 13.57 -9.34 -29.98
C ALA A 144 12.71 -8.13 -29.56
N HIS A 145 13.21 -6.92 -29.79
CA HIS A 145 12.51 -5.69 -29.44
C HIS A 145 11.11 -5.64 -30.09
N ARG A 146 11.00 -5.91 -31.40
CA ARG A 146 9.69 -5.93 -32.11
C ARG A 146 8.73 -6.99 -31.55
N CYS A 147 9.23 -8.19 -31.25
CA CYS A 147 8.40 -9.25 -30.66
C CYS A 147 7.86 -8.83 -29.29
N LEU A 148 8.76 -8.37 -28.42
CA LEU A 148 8.46 -7.98 -27.05
C LEU A 148 7.56 -6.74 -26.98
N THR A 149 7.70 -5.77 -27.90
CA THR A 149 6.76 -4.64 -28.01
C THR A 149 5.34 -5.11 -28.27
N ARG A 150 5.14 -6.08 -29.19
CA ARG A 150 3.80 -6.64 -29.46
C ARG A 150 3.23 -7.37 -28.24
N LEU A 151 4.09 -8.11 -27.54
CA LEU A 151 3.72 -8.77 -26.29
C LEU A 151 3.25 -7.75 -25.22
N GLY A 152 4.01 -6.67 -25.02
CA GLY A 152 3.65 -5.61 -24.07
C GLY A 152 2.34 -4.90 -24.41
N ARG A 153 2.11 -4.58 -25.69
CA ARG A 153 0.83 -4.03 -26.16
C ARG A 153 -0.34 -4.97 -25.89
N HIS A 154 -0.13 -6.27 -26.08
CA HIS A 154 -1.16 -7.26 -25.77
C HIS A 154 -1.41 -7.38 -24.27
N ALA A 155 -0.35 -7.34 -23.44
CA ALA A 155 -0.46 -7.38 -21.99
C ALA A 155 -1.27 -6.21 -21.41
N ALA A 156 -1.25 -5.03 -22.05
CA ALA A 156 -2.05 -3.88 -21.64
C ALA A 156 -3.56 -4.17 -21.58
N HIS A 157 -4.08 -5.13 -22.37
CA HIS A 157 -5.48 -5.55 -22.32
C HIS A 157 -5.88 -6.25 -21.02
N ARG A 158 -4.90 -6.71 -20.21
CA ARG A 158 -5.13 -7.28 -18.88
C ARG A 158 -5.16 -6.21 -17.77
N GLY A 159 -4.94 -4.95 -18.11
CA GLY A 159 -4.79 -3.84 -17.18
C GLY A 159 -3.35 -3.35 -17.11
N THR A 160 -3.14 -2.21 -16.46
CA THR A 160 -1.81 -1.61 -16.28
C THR A 160 -1.58 -1.21 -14.82
N PRO A 161 -0.36 -1.41 -14.27
CA PRO A 161 0.76 -2.10 -14.90
C PRO A 161 0.56 -3.62 -14.92
N THR A 162 0.85 -4.23 -16.07
CA THR A 162 1.00 -5.68 -16.23
C THR A 162 2.35 -5.92 -16.86
N ALA A 163 3.09 -6.90 -16.38
CA ALA A 163 4.37 -7.27 -16.97
C ALA A 163 4.44 -8.74 -17.35
N VAL A 164 5.34 -9.05 -18.28
CA VAL A 164 5.70 -10.40 -18.66
C VAL A 164 7.21 -10.53 -18.52
N LEU A 165 7.65 -11.40 -17.61
CA LEU A 165 9.05 -11.78 -17.47
C LEU A 165 9.34 -12.93 -18.44
N VAL A 166 10.25 -12.69 -19.37
CA VAL A 166 10.74 -13.67 -20.35
C VAL A 166 12.21 -13.90 -20.09
N ALA A 167 12.63 -15.13 -19.83
CA ALA A 167 14.04 -15.46 -19.62
C ALA A 167 14.43 -16.77 -20.33
N PRO A 168 15.67 -16.87 -20.84
CA PRO A 168 16.13 -18.05 -21.56
C PRO A 168 15.97 -19.33 -20.72
N GLY A 169 15.42 -20.38 -21.32
CA GLY A 169 15.30 -21.70 -20.69
C GLY A 169 14.29 -21.77 -19.53
N THR A 170 13.50 -20.71 -19.29
CA THR A 170 12.48 -20.69 -18.24
C THR A 170 11.10 -20.33 -18.79
N PRO A 171 10.01 -20.92 -18.27
CA PRO A 171 8.66 -20.51 -18.63
C PRO A 171 8.44 -19.02 -18.34
N ALA A 172 7.76 -18.33 -19.26
CA ALA A 172 7.38 -16.94 -19.07
C ALA A 172 6.45 -16.79 -17.85
N ARG A 173 6.57 -15.66 -17.15
CA ARG A 173 5.71 -15.35 -16.00
C ARG A 173 4.96 -14.05 -16.23
N VAL A 174 3.64 -14.11 -16.11
CA VAL A 174 2.78 -12.92 -16.11
C VAL A 174 2.69 -12.37 -14.69
N LEU A 175 2.88 -11.07 -14.57
CA LEU A 175 2.89 -10.32 -13.31
C LEU A 175 1.88 -9.19 -13.42
N THR A 176 0.95 -9.09 -12.48
CA THR A 176 -0.15 -8.13 -12.55
C THR A 176 -0.15 -7.21 -11.34
N GLY A 177 -0.20 -5.91 -11.57
CA GLY A 177 -0.21 -4.91 -10.50
C GLY A 177 1.17 -4.36 -10.17
N PHE A 178 1.18 -3.28 -9.38
CA PHE A 178 2.40 -2.53 -9.04
C PHE A 178 3.37 -3.37 -8.19
N ASP A 179 2.85 -4.13 -7.23
CA ASP A 179 3.64 -4.94 -6.30
C ASP A 179 4.39 -6.07 -7.00
N GLU A 180 3.72 -6.85 -7.86
CA GLU A 180 4.36 -7.94 -8.60
C GLU A 180 5.42 -7.43 -9.59
N VAL A 181 5.14 -6.30 -10.26
CA VAL A 181 6.08 -5.67 -11.20
C VAL A 181 7.30 -5.12 -10.45
N SER A 182 7.11 -4.41 -9.33
CA SER A 182 8.21 -3.91 -8.51
C SER A 182 9.04 -5.04 -7.90
N HIS A 183 8.42 -6.13 -7.41
CA HIS A 183 9.16 -7.30 -6.92
C HIS A 183 10.03 -7.96 -8.00
N ALA A 184 9.54 -8.03 -9.24
CA ALA A 184 10.34 -8.55 -10.35
C ALA A 184 11.53 -7.63 -10.66
N LEU A 185 11.34 -6.31 -10.65
CA LEU A 185 12.42 -5.34 -10.81
C LEU A 185 13.49 -5.45 -9.71
N ILE A 186 13.06 -5.62 -8.45
CA ILE A 186 13.97 -5.84 -7.31
C ILE A 186 14.75 -7.15 -7.49
N THR A 187 14.08 -8.22 -7.92
CA THR A 187 14.75 -9.51 -8.14
C THR A 187 15.75 -9.44 -9.29
N LEU A 188 15.40 -8.73 -10.38
CA LEU A 188 16.30 -8.54 -11.53
C LEU A 188 17.51 -7.69 -11.21
N SER A 189 17.43 -6.80 -10.21
CA SER A 189 18.60 -6.06 -9.72
C SER A 189 19.50 -6.86 -8.79
N GLY A 190 19.15 -8.11 -8.49
CA GLY A 190 19.87 -8.99 -7.57
C GLY A 190 19.49 -8.83 -6.11
N ALA A 191 18.56 -7.93 -5.79
CA ALA A 191 18.10 -7.71 -4.43
C ALA A 191 16.94 -8.65 -4.03
N ASP A 192 16.75 -8.85 -2.73
CA ASP A 192 15.65 -9.67 -2.22
C ASP A 192 14.35 -8.86 -2.15
N ALA A 193 13.39 -9.23 -3.01
CA ALA A 193 12.05 -8.66 -3.02
C ALA A 193 11.29 -8.85 -1.71
N ARG A 194 11.53 -9.93 -0.96
CA ARG A 194 10.87 -10.19 0.33
C ARG A 194 11.43 -9.33 1.45
N ALA A 195 12.68 -8.90 1.31
CA ALA A 195 13.35 -7.98 2.21
C ALA A 195 13.28 -6.53 1.70
N THR A 196 12.37 -6.19 0.79
CA THR A 196 12.24 -4.83 0.23
C THR A 196 10.82 -4.33 0.32
N ILE A 197 10.63 -3.15 0.92
CA ILE A 197 9.31 -2.54 1.04
C ILE A 197 8.83 -2.07 -0.34
N THR A 198 7.67 -2.60 -0.73
CA THR A 198 6.99 -2.23 -1.97
C THR A 198 5.60 -1.72 -1.64
N GLU A 199 5.34 -0.45 -1.96
CA GLU A 199 4.15 0.24 -1.50
C GLU A 199 3.51 1.03 -2.65
N ALA A 200 2.33 0.60 -3.09
CA ALA A 200 1.64 1.26 -4.19
C ALA A 200 1.03 2.61 -3.74
N PRO A 201 1.06 3.66 -4.58
CA PRO A 201 0.46 4.95 -4.24
C PRO A 201 -1.05 4.82 -3.95
N THR A 202 -1.53 5.51 -2.92
CA THR A 202 -2.96 5.60 -2.56
C THR A 202 -3.56 6.99 -2.78
N SER A 203 -2.76 7.94 -3.30
CA SER A 203 -3.16 9.34 -3.48
C SER A 203 -2.96 9.80 -4.93
N CYS A 204 -3.80 10.74 -5.37
CA CYS A 204 -3.71 11.42 -6.66
C CYS A 204 -2.54 12.42 -6.75
N SER A 205 -1.73 12.59 -5.69
CA SER A 205 -0.60 13.54 -5.63
C SER A 205 0.64 13.14 -6.46
N VAL A 206 0.44 12.40 -7.56
CA VAL A 206 1.50 11.87 -8.46
C VAL A 206 2.44 12.98 -8.96
N ASN A 207 1.96 14.22 -9.05
CA ASN A 207 2.74 15.36 -9.53
C ASN A 207 3.99 15.67 -8.67
N VAL A 208 3.99 15.31 -7.38
CA VAL A 208 5.15 15.55 -6.49
C VAL A 208 6.22 14.46 -6.64
N ALA A 209 5.81 13.24 -6.98
CA ALA A 209 6.72 12.12 -7.23
C ALA A 209 7.47 12.27 -8.55
N ALA A 210 6.88 12.93 -9.55
CA ALA A 210 7.42 13.02 -10.91
C ALA A 210 8.61 14.00 -11.09
N GLN A 211 8.95 14.81 -10.10
CA GLN A 211 10.10 15.71 -10.22
C GLN A 211 11.43 14.95 -10.11
N PRO A 212 12.49 15.37 -10.82
CA PRO A 212 13.82 14.78 -10.71
C PRO A 212 14.29 14.71 -9.26
N VAL A 213 15.09 13.68 -8.97
CA VAL A 213 15.71 13.46 -7.66
C VAL A 213 17.22 13.46 -7.84
N ASP A 214 17.96 13.90 -6.82
CA ASP A 214 19.42 13.93 -6.88
C ASP A 214 20.03 12.56 -6.60
N ALA A 215 19.37 11.80 -5.72
CA ALA A 215 19.76 10.43 -5.40
C ALA A 215 18.57 9.65 -4.81
N VAL A 216 18.71 8.33 -4.84
CA VAL A 216 17.95 7.41 -3.99
C VAL A 216 18.91 6.84 -2.97
N LEU A 217 18.55 6.94 -1.69
CA LEU A 217 19.28 6.34 -0.58
C LEU A 217 18.47 5.18 -0.02
N THR A 218 19.15 4.08 0.30
CA THR A 218 18.50 2.88 0.83
C THR A 218 18.67 2.81 2.34
N ALA A 219 17.57 2.83 3.08
CA ALA A 219 17.57 2.54 4.50
C ALA A 219 17.41 1.04 4.75
N ARG A 220 18.12 0.51 5.75
CA ARG A 220 17.92 -0.85 6.27
C ARG A 220 17.27 -0.76 7.64
N VAL A 221 16.05 -1.27 7.77
CA VAL A 221 15.33 -1.28 9.04
C VAL A 221 14.90 -2.69 9.37
N ASN A 222 15.39 -3.27 10.46
CA ASN A 222 15.04 -4.63 10.89
C ASN A 222 15.08 -5.67 9.74
N GLY A 223 16.10 -5.59 8.88
CA GLY A 223 16.28 -6.49 7.74
C GLY A 223 15.53 -6.10 6.46
N VAL A 224 14.66 -5.07 6.47
CA VAL A 224 13.99 -4.60 5.25
C VAL A 224 14.65 -3.36 4.62
N ARG A 225 14.63 -3.30 3.29
CA ARG A 225 15.10 -2.23 2.43
C ARG A 225 13.99 -1.22 2.18
N LEU A 226 14.32 0.06 2.27
CA LEU A 226 13.41 1.16 2.04
C LEU A 226 14.10 2.24 1.17
N GLY A 227 13.52 2.55 0.01
CA GLY A 227 14.05 3.57 -0.88
C GLY A 227 13.60 4.97 -0.50
N ILE A 228 14.55 5.89 -0.35
CA ILE A 228 14.34 7.29 0.00
C ILE A 228 14.91 8.17 -1.10
N ALA A 229 14.03 8.77 -1.89
CA ALA A 229 14.43 9.80 -2.84
C ALA A 229 14.81 11.08 -2.10
N VAL A 230 15.89 11.73 -2.51
CA VAL A 230 16.34 13.02 -1.95
C VAL A 230 16.43 14.10 -3.02
N ARG A 231 16.00 15.32 -2.66
CA ARG A 231 16.14 16.55 -3.45
C ARG A 231 16.79 17.64 -2.59
N GLY A 232 17.91 18.16 -3.04
CA GLY A 232 18.81 19.08 -2.36
C GLY A 232 19.91 18.38 -1.56
N GLN A 233 21.09 19.00 -1.54
CA GLN A 233 22.26 18.52 -0.78
C GLN A 233 21.99 18.37 0.72
N GLU A 234 21.20 19.27 1.32
CA GLU A 234 20.89 19.22 2.75
C GLU A 234 19.91 18.07 3.08
N SER A 235 18.90 17.83 2.24
CA SER A 235 18.01 16.67 2.34
C SER A 235 18.80 15.37 2.28
N ARG A 236 19.82 15.33 1.40
CA ARG A 236 20.75 14.21 1.30
C ARG A 236 21.53 14.01 2.59
N GLN A 237 22.17 15.06 3.14
CA GLN A 237 22.92 14.97 4.40
C GLN A 237 22.07 14.47 5.58
N ILE A 238 20.84 14.99 5.72
CA ILE A 238 19.89 14.56 6.76
C ILE A 238 19.57 13.06 6.61
N THR A 239 19.34 12.62 5.38
CA THR A 239 18.96 11.24 5.07
C THR A 239 20.14 10.29 5.23
N GLU A 240 21.34 10.65 4.77
CA GLU A 240 22.57 9.87 4.98
C GLU A 240 22.83 9.68 6.49
N THR A 241 22.68 10.74 7.29
CA THR A 241 22.79 10.67 8.75
C THR A 241 21.74 9.74 9.35
N ALA A 242 20.50 9.74 8.83
CA ALA A 242 19.44 8.90 9.36
C ALA A 242 19.56 7.42 8.96
N THR A 243 20.13 7.15 7.80
CA THR A 243 20.22 5.80 7.21
C THR A 243 21.57 5.13 7.42
N GLY A 244 22.59 5.86 7.85
CA GLY A 244 23.95 5.37 7.98
C GLY A 244 24.75 5.32 6.67
N GLY A 245 24.24 5.91 5.58
CA GLY A 245 24.97 6.03 4.32
C GLY A 245 25.28 4.69 3.62
N ILE A 246 24.31 3.76 3.63
CA ILE A 246 24.50 2.41 3.11
C ILE A 246 24.65 2.46 1.57
N PRO A 247 25.61 1.73 0.97
CA PRO A 247 25.77 1.67 -0.47
C PRO A 247 24.50 1.17 -1.17
N ASP A 248 24.25 1.68 -2.37
CA ASP A 248 23.24 1.15 -3.28
C ASP A 248 23.59 -0.31 -3.63
N ASP A 249 22.63 -1.21 -3.46
CA ASP A 249 22.75 -2.64 -3.76
C ASP A 249 21.65 -3.12 -4.73
N GLY A 250 21.16 -2.21 -5.56
CA GLY A 250 20.22 -2.50 -6.65
C GLY A 250 18.90 -1.76 -6.49
N TYR A 251 18.06 -1.87 -7.53
CA TYR A 251 16.76 -1.20 -7.60
C TYR A 251 15.97 -1.28 -6.28
N THR A 252 15.58 -0.11 -5.78
CA THR A 252 14.77 0.04 -4.58
C THR A 252 13.61 0.98 -4.88
N PRO A 253 12.34 0.50 -4.82
CA PRO A 253 11.18 1.37 -5.01
C PRO A 253 11.21 2.58 -4.08
N VAL A 254 10.87 3.75 -4.60
CA VAL A 254 10.84 4.98 -3.81
C VAL A 254 9.58 4.99 -2.97
N THR A 255 9.77 4.93 -1.66
CA THR A 255 8.68 4.91 -0.67
C THR A 255 8.63 6.19 0.15
N LEU A 256 9.74 6.91 0.22
CA LEU A 256 9.84 8.21 0.87
C LEU A 256 10.52 9.21 -0.06
N THR A 257 10.13 10.48 0.06
CA THR A 257 10.86 11.59 -0.58
C THR A 257 11.16 12.66 0.44
N VAL A 258 12.41 13.12 0.47
CA VAL A 258 12.89 14.22 1.31
C VAL A 258 13.29 15.37 0.41
N GLU A 259 12.66 16.54 0.60
CA GLU A 259 12.92 17.72 -0.22
C GLU A 259 12.80 19.03 0.56
N ARG A 260 13.36 20.12 0.01
CA ARG A 260 13.37 21.44 0.64
C ARG A 260 12.89 22.60 -0.27
N PRO A 261 11.61 22.67 -0.68
CA PRO A 261 11.05 23.91 -1.23
C PRO A 261 10.70 24.88 -0.09
N GLY A 262 11.65 25.76 0.28
CA GLY A 262 11.51 26.74 1.36
C GLY A 262 11.64 26.14 2.78
N THR A 263 10.88 25.08 3.07
CA THR A 263 10.95 24.25 4.29
C THR A 263 11.20 22.79 3.96
N PHE A 264 11.59 21.97 4.94
CA PHE A 264 11.81 20.53 4.73
C PHE A 264 10.49 19.77 4.72
N HIS A 265 10.31 18.90 3.74
CA HIS A 265 9.18 17.99 3.63
C HIS A 265 9.64 16.54 3.67
N LEU A 266 8.89 15.71 4.37
CA LEU A 266 8.94 14.26 4.26
C LEU A 266 7.64 13.79 3.63
N LEU A 267 7.74 13.10 2.51
CA LEU A 267 6.60 12.62 1.74
C LEU A 267 6.60 11.09 1.74
N PHE A 268 5.44 10.49 1.95
CA PHE A 268 5.19 9.06 1.81
C PHE A 268 4.69 8.74 0.40
N ARG A 269 5.22 7.65 -0.17
CA ARG A 269 4.98 7.18 -1.54
C ARG A 269 5.10 8.31 -2.58
N GLY A 270 6.04 9.22 -2.36
CA GLY A 270 6.32 10.37 -3.23
C GLY A 270 5.22 11.44 -3.31
N GLY A 271 4.14 11.39 -2.51
CA GLY A 271 3.03 12.34 -2.69
C GLY A 271 2.15 12.65 -1.47
N GLU A 272 2.23 11.88 -0.38
CA GLU A 272 1.51 12.18 0.87
C GLU A 272 2.43 12.92 1.86
N LEU A 273 2.05 14.10 2.32
CA LEU A 273 2.84 14.88 3.27
C LEU A 273 2.76 14.28 4.68
N LEU A 274 3.88 13.75 5.17
CA LEU A 274 4.03 13.24 6.54
C LEU A 274 4.49 14.33 7.52
N THR A 275 5.37 15.21 7.07
CA THR A 275 5.88 16.29 7.92
C THR A 275 6.29 17.51 7.12
N ARG A 276 6.17 18.68 7.75
CA ARG A 276 6.81 19.92 7.33
C ARG A 276 7.66 20.43 8.48
N ALA A 277 8.95 20.22 8.38
CA ALA A 277 9.91 20.61 9.40
C ALA A 277 10.55 21.96 9.05
N ALA A 278 10.65 22.83 10.05
CA ALA A 278 11.32 24.13 9.92
C ALA A 278 12.86 24.00 10.01
N THR A 279 13.37 22.92 10.58
CA THR A 279 14.80 22.70 10.82
C THR A 279 15.26 21.31 10.35
N PRO A 280 16.55 21.15 10.00
CA PRO A 280 17.13 19.85 9.68
C PRO A 280 16.95 18.81 10.80
N THR A 281 17.17 19.22 12.05
CA THR A 281 17.04 18.34 13.22
C THR A 281 15.63 17.79 13.40
N ALA A 282 14.60 18.63 13.21
CA ALA A 282 13.21 18.20 13.32
C ALA A 282 12.83 17.23 12.19
N LEU A 283 13.35 17.46 10.98
CA LEU A 283 13.17 16.52 9.86
C LEU A 283 13.85 15.19 10.16
N HIS A 284 15.10 15.22 10.64
CA HIS A 284 15.86 14.02 10.99
C HIS A 284 15.13 13.18 12.05
N GLN A 285 14.64 13.81 13.12
CA GLN A 285 13.85 13.14 14.16
C GLN A 285 12.58 12.50 13.60
N THR A 286 11.88 13.20 12.69
CA THR A 286 10.68 12.67 12.05
C THR A 286 11.00 11.49 11.13
N LEU A 287 12.08 11.59 10.34
CA LEU A 287 12.56 10.51 9.49
C LEU A 287 12.93 9.28 10.32
N GLN A 288 13.63 9.44 11.44
CA GLN A 288 13.91 8.35 12.38
C GLN A 288 12.64 7.67 12.92
N ALA A 289 11.62 8.45 13.29
CA ALA A 289 10.34 7.91 13.73
C ALA A 289 9.63 7.10 12.62
N VAL A 290 9.66 7.59 11.38
CA VAL A 290 9.11 6.91 10.20
C VAL A 290 9.86 5.61 9.91
N LEU A 291 11.21 5.64 9.93
CA LEU A 291 12.05 4.46 9.76
C LEU A 291 11.74 3.42 10.84
N ALA A 292 11.70 3.83 12.12
CA ALA A 292 11.31 2.94 13.22
C ALA A 292 9.91 2.32 13.02
N GLY A 293 8.96 3.09 12.46
CA GLY A 293 7.64 2.59 12.08
C GLY A 293 7.68 1.46 11.04
N TYR A 294 8.50 1.60 10.00
CA TYR A 294 8.72 0.51 9.03
C TYR A 294 9.37 -0.71 9.68
N GLY A 295 10.34 -0.50 10.57
CA GLY A 295 11.01 -1.58 11.29
C GLY A 295 10.05 -2.42 12.13
N ARG A 296 9.10 -1.77 12.81
CA ARG A 296 8.04 -2.46 13.56
C ARG A 296 7.07 -3.19 12.63
N HIS A 297 6.70 -2.59 11.50
CA HIS A 297 5.82 -3.26 10.54
C HIS A 297 6.47 -4.51 9.93
N ALA A 298 7.78 -4.48 9.65
CA ALA A 298 8.52 -5.62 9.10
C ALA A 298 8.68 -6.78 10.10
N SER A 299 8.62 -6.50 11.40
CA SER A 299 8.74 -7.50 12.45
C SER A 299 7.81 -7.12 13.62
N PRO A 300 6.48 -7.23 13.41
CA PRO A 300 5.52 -6.82 14.42
C PRO A 300 5.60 -7.77 15.61
N GLY A 301 5.41 -7.22 16.81
CA GLY A 301 5.21 -8.03 18.00
C GLY A 301 4.01 -8.99 17.82
N ARG A 302 4.01 -10.12 18.53
CA ARG A 302 2.99 -11.18 18.40
C ARG A 302 1.54 -10.68 18.54
N ASP A 303 1.32 -9.60 19.30
CA ASP A 303 0.00 -9.00 19.56
C ASP A 303 -0.19 -7.64 18.85
N GLU A 304 0.72 -7.27 17.96
CA GLU A 304 0.68 -5.99 17.27
C GLU A 304 -0.14 -6.06 15.99
N ILE A 305 -0.99 -5.06 15.79
CA ILE A 305 -1.90 -4.91 14.67
C ILE A 305 -1.46 -3.68 13.86
N PRO A 306 -0.65 -3.85 12.81
CA PRO A 306 -0.26 -2.75 11.95
C PRO A 306 -1.44 -2.32 11.07
N LEU A 307 -1.72 -1.02 11.02
CA LEU A 307 -2.75 -0.40 10.20
C LEU A 307 -2.13 0.61 9.23
N LEU A 308 -2.59 0.61 7.98
CA LEU A 308 -2.37 1.65 6.99
C LEU A 308 -3.39 2.79 7.18
N CYS A 309 -3.35 3.43 8.34
CA CYS A 309 -4.17 4.60 8.69
C CYS A 309 -3.30 5.68 9.33
N GLY A 310 -3.83 6.90 9.40
CA GLY A 310 -3.23 7.95 10.20
C GLY A 310 -3.75 7.91 11.64
N VAL A 311 -3.02 8.55 12.54
CA VAL A 311 -3.43 8.73 13.93
C VAL A 311 -3.05 10.12 14.44
N VAL A 312 -3.97 10.72 15.20
CA VAL A 312 -3.67 11.88 16.04
C VAL A 312 -3.67 11.45 17.49
N GLU A 313 -2.76 12.00 18.27
CA GLU A 313 -2.57 11.72 19.69
C GLU A 313 -2.81 12.98 20.50
N HIS A 314 -3.55 12.88 21.60
CA HIS A 314 -3.78 13.97 22.55
C HIS A 314 -2.98 13.71 23.83
N GLU A 315 -1.96 14.54 24.07
CA GLU A 315 -1.17 14.58 25.31
C GLU A 315 -0.69 13.22 25.86
N GLY A 316 -0.43 12.22 24.99
CA GLY A 316 0.01 10.90 25.45
C GLY A 316 -1.07 10.01 26.07
N ARG A 317 -2.33 10.44 26.08
CA ARG A 317 -3.42 9.74 26.78
C ARG A 317 -4.42 9.10 25.82
N GLN A 318 -4.75 9.79 24.73
CA GLN A 318 -5.80 9.40 23.81
C GLN A 318 -5.29 9.41 22.37
N ALA A 319 -5.84 8.52 21.56
CA ALA A 319 -5.57 8.42 20.14
C ALA A 319 -6.86 8.34 19.34
N VAL A 320 -6.86 8.99 18.18
CA VAL A 320 -7.97 8.95 17.22
C VAL A 320 -7.43 8.53 15.87
N LEU A 321 -7.99 7.46 15.32
CA LEU A 321 -7.62 6.94 14.00
C LEU A 321 -8.36 7.70 12.91
N PHE A 322 -7.72 7.89 11.76
CA PHE A 322 -8.34 8.54 10.61
C PHE A 322 -7.85 7.93 9.27
N PRO A 323 -8.60 8.09 8.16
CA PRO A 323 -8.22 7.55 6.87
C PRO A 323 -6.92 8.19 6.40
N ARG A 324 -5.96 7.37 5.95
CA ARG A 324 -4.63 7.85 5.55
C ARG A 324 -4.65 8.97 4.49
N THR A 325 -5.66 8.97 3.62
CA THR A 325 -5.90 10.03 2.63
C THR A 325 -6.01 11.44 3.21
N TRP A 326 -6.31 11.59 4.52
CA TRP A 326 -6.39 12.90 5.18
C TRP A 326 -5.06 13.35 5.81
N MET A 327 -4.02 12.51 5.80
CA MET A 327 -2.73 12.78 6.44
C MET A 327 -2.16 14.13 6.01
N SER A 328 -2.10 14.38 4.71
CA SER A 328 -1.54 15.62 4.16
C SER A 328 -2.30 16.86 4.64
N ASP A 329 -3.63 16.79 4.71
CA ASP A 329 -4.46 17.93 5.10
C ASP A 329 -4.35 18.23 6.59
N LEU A 330 -4.29 17.20 7.42
CA LEU A 330 -4.09 17.35 8.87
C LEU A 330 -2.67 17.84 9.20
N VAL A 331 -1.63 17.35 8.51
CA VAL A 331 -0.24 17.84 8.68
C VAL A 331 -0.12 19.31 8.29
N LYS A 332 -0.77 19.77 7.21
CA LYS A 332 -0.85 21.20 6.85
C LYS A 332 -1.51 22.06 7.93
N ARG A 333 -2.24 21.46 8.87
CA ARG A 333 -2.92 22.10 10.00
C ARG A 333 -2.34 21.69 11.36
N ALA A 334 -1.14 21.12 11.39
CA ALA A 334 -0.49 20.65 12.61
C ALA A 334 -0.37 21.72 13.71
N ARG A 335 -0.16 23.00 13.35
CA ARG A 335 -0.16 24.10 14.33
C ARG A 335 -1.52 24.30 15.00
N GLN A 336 -2.61 24.23 14.23
CA GLN A 336 -3.97 24.36 14.76
C GLN A 336 -4.31 23.17 15.68
N LEU A 337 -3.95 21.95 15.26
CA LEU A 337 -4.11 20.74 16.06
C LEU A 337 -3.30 20.82 17.35
N GLY A 338 -2.03 21.25 17.26
CA GLY A 338 -1.13 21.37 18.40
C GLY A 338 -1.61 22.38 19.45
N ASN A 339 -2.19 23.50 19.02
CA ASN A 339 -2.84 24.45 19.92
C ASN A 339 -4.05 23.86 20.68
N ALA A 340 -4.64 22.79 20.16
CA ALA A 340 -5.73 22.05 20.79
C ALA A 340 -5.26 20.76 21.47
N GLY A 341 -3.95 20.59 21.71
CA GLY A 341 -3.39 19.42 22.39
C GLY A 341 -3.17 18.18 21.50
N TRP A 342 -3.51 18.26 20.21
CA TRP A 342 -3.41 17.14 19.27
C TRP A 342 -2.11 17.17 18.46
N ARG A 343 -1.49 16.01 18.30
CA ARG A 343 -0.32 15.81 17.45
C ARG A 343 -0.59 14.73 16.41
N VAL A 344 -0.40 15.06 15.13
CA VAL A 344 -0.40 14.06 14.06
C VAL A 344 0.88 13.23 14.15
N ARG A 345 0.72 11.91 14.12
CA ARG A 345 1.84 10.96 14.11
C ARG A 345 2.33 10.71 12.67
N PRO A 346 3.64 10.86 12.39
CA PRO A 346 4.16 10.80 11.04
C PRO A 346 4.32 9.36 10.51
N GLU A 347 4.15 8.34 11.34
CA GLU A 347 4.48 6.96 10.97
C GLU A 347 3.63 6.43 9.78
N PRO A 348 4.24 5.62 8.89
CA PRO A 348 3.57 5.04 7.72
C PRO A 348 2.56 3.95 8.11
N PHE A 349 2.81 3.28 9.23
CA PHE A 349 1.90 2.29 9.79
C PHE A 349 1.58 2.67 11.24
N THR A 350 0.29 2.80 11.53
CA THR A 350 -0.18 2.90 12.90
C THR A 350 -0.19 1.50 13.50
N THR A 351 0.73 1.23 14.41
CA THR A 351 0.74 -0.04 15.14
C THR A 351 -0.18 0.07 16.34
N LEU A 352 -1.07 -0.91 16.53
CA LEU A 352 -1.93 -1.02 17.71
C LEU A 352 -1.64 -2.30 18.48
N ARG A 353 -1.94 -2.31 19.77
CA ARG A 353 -1.92 -3.50 20.60
C ARG A 353 -3.18 -3.54 21.46
N SER A 354 -3.81 -4.71 21.58
CA SER A 354 -4.88 -4.89 22.57
C SER A 354 -4.26 -4.98 23.96
N ALA A 355 -4.75 -4.20 24.92
CA ALA A 355 -4.37 -4.41 26.31
C ALA A 355 -4.97 -5.74 26.83
N PRO A 356 -4.21 -6.53 27.61
CA PRO A 356 -4.71 -7.79 28.16
C PRO A 356 -5.99 -7.57 28.97
N GLY A 357 -7.05 -8.32 28.66
CA GLY A 357 -8.30 -8.35 29.44
C GLY A 357 -9.26 -7.17 29.24
N SER A 358 -8.90 -6.10 28.54
CA SER A 358 -9.79 -4.93 28.34
C SER A 358 -10.42 -4.86 26.94
N GLY A 359 -9.82 -5.52 25.93
CA GLY A 359 -10.24 -5.40 24.53
C GLY A 359 -10.03 -4.00 23.93
N VAL A 360 -9.41 -3.07 24.67
CA VAL A 360 -9.10 -1.71 24.23
C VAL A 360 -7.79 -1.72 23.45
N LEU A 361 -7.79 -1.05 22.29
CA LEU A 361 -6.60 -0.88 21.47
C LEU A 361 -5.79 0.33 21.97
N HIS A 362 -4.48 0.15 22.04
CA HIS A 362 -3.54 1.19 22.43
C HIS A 362 -2.45 1.36 21.37
N LEU A 363 -1.95 2.58 21.23
CA LEU A 363 -0.66 2.79 20.57
C LEU A 363 0.47 2.22 21.46
N PRO A 364 1.53 1.63 20.90
CA PRO A 364 2.73 1.27 21.66
C PRO A 364 3.40 2.51 22.26
N ASP A 365 3.76 2.46 23.55
CA ASP A 365 4.60 3.49 24.20
C ASP A 365 6.07 3.29 23.77
N PRO A 366 6.66 4.20 22.97
CA PRO A 366 8.06 4.07 22.55
C PRO A 366 9.06 4.21 23.71
N ALA A 367 8.69 4.88 24.80
CA ALA A 367 9.56 5.06 25.96
C ALA A 367 9.50 3.88 26.95
N ARG A 368 8.41 3.10 26.93
CA ARG A 368 8.18 1.97 27.86
C ARG A 368 7.65 0.75 27.11
N PRO A 369 8.55 -0.05 26.50
CA PRO A 369 8.19 -1.29 25.83
C PRO A 369 7.34 -2.19 26.74
N GLY A 370 6.23 -2.69 26.22
CA GLY A 370 5.32 -3.58 26.95
C GLY A 370 4.23 -2.89 27.77
N ARG A 371 4.28 -1.57 27.99
CA ARG A 371 3.16 -0.82 28.58
C ARG A 371 2.20 -0.29 27.49
N PRO A 372 0.88 -0.28 27.75
CA PRO A 372 -0.05 0.35 26.84
C PRO A 372 0.21 1.86 26.80
N GLY A 373 0.39 2.40 25.59
CA GLY A 373 0.42 3.84 25.37
C GLY A 373 -0.99 4.43 25.26
N PRO A 374 -1.16 5.54 24.52
CA PRO A 374 -2.46 6.20 24.35
C PRO A 374 -3.55 5.23 23.90
N ALA A 375 -4.71 5.26 24.57
CA ALA A 375 -5.86 4.45 24.21
C ALA A 375 -6.54 5.01 22.96
N VAL A 376 -6.95 4.13 22.04
CA VAL A 376 -7.79 4.52 20.90
C VAL A 376 -9.20 4.78 21.42
N THR A 377 -9.65 6.03 21.35
CA THR A 377 -10.93 6.46 21.93
C THR A 377 -12.01 6.70 20.88
N ALA A 378 -11.63 6.93 19.62
CA ALA A 378 -12.58 7.11 18.52
C ALA A 378 -11.92 6.83 17.16
N VAL A 379 -12.77 6.68 16.15
CA VAL A 379 -12.35 6.61 14.74
C VAL A 379 -13.07 7.71 13.96
N LEU A 380 -12.30 8.47 13.19
CA LEU A 380 -12.81 9.39 12.19
C LEU A 380 -12.80 8.67 10.85
N THR A 381 -13.82 8.84 10.01
CA THR A 381 -13.85 8.24 8.68
C THR A 381 -14.72 9.05 7.71
N GLN A 382 -14.67 8.69 6.43
CA GLN A 382 -15.46 9.34 5.39
C GLN A 382 -16.56 8.40 4.89
N ALA A 383 -17.77 8.94 4.69
CA ALA A 383 -18.83 8.23 3.99
C ALA A 383 -18.49 8.13 2.48
N PRO A 384 -18.99 7.11 1.76
CA PRO A 384 -18.83 7.03 0.32
C PRO A 384 -19.45 8.27 -0.34
N ARG A 385 -18.82 8.78 -1.41
CA ARG A 385 -19.24 10.01 -2.11
C ARG A 385 -20.64 9.89 -2.75
N ALA A 386 -21.07 8.67 -3.07
CA ALA A 386 -22.35 8.39 -3.71
C ALA A 386 -22.95 7.10 -3.16
N GLY A 387 -24.28 6.98 -3.25
CA GLY A 387 -25.05 5.84 -2.76
C GLY A 387 -25.83 6.13 -1.48
N ALA A 388 -26.45 5.09 -0.94
CA ALA A 388 -27.18 5.18 0.32
C ALA A 388 -26.24 5.48 1.50
N PRO A 389 -26.72 6.15 2.55
CA PRO A 389 -25.94 6.37 3.76
C PRO A 389 -25.37 5.05 4.31
N PRO A 390 -24.08 4.98 4.64
CA PRO A 390 -23.46 3.74 5.09
C PRO A 390 -23.99 3.33 6.47
N THR A 391 -24.22 2.04 6.67
CA THR A 391 -24.52 1.51 8.01
C THR A 391 -23.26 1.53 8.89
N ARG A 392 -23.43 1.47 10.22
CA ARG A 392 -22.30 1.33 11.15
C ARG A 392 -21.42 0.12 10.82
N ALA A 393 -22.02 -1.03 10.49
CA ALA A 393 -21.27 -2.23 10.12
C ALA A 393 -20.44 -2.02 8.85
N TRP A 394 -20.95 -1.28 7.87
CA TRP A 394 -20.20 -0.93 6.65
C TRP A 394 -19.00 -0.02 6.96
N LEU A 395 -19.19 0.97 7.85
CA LEU A 395 -18.11 1.85 8.29
C LEU A 395 -17.03 1.07 9.03
N LEU A 396 -17.42 0.19 9.97
CA LEU A 396 -16.49 -0.67 10.69
C LEU A 396 -15.73 -1.62 9.75
N ALA A 397 -16.40 -2.19 8.74
CA ALA A 397 -15.75 -3.04 7.73
C ALA A 397 -14.69 -2.26 6.95
N SER A 398 -14.97 -1.00 6.62
CA SER A 398 -14.04 -0.11 5.92
C SER A 398 -12.81 0.20 6.79
N VAL A 399 -13.00 0.38 8.11
CA VAL A 399 -11.90 0.60 9.07
C VAL A 399 -11.09 -0.67 9.30
N VAL A 400 -11.72 -1.84 9.42
CA VAL A 400 -11.01 -3.13 9.50
C VAL A 400 -10.15 -3.34 8.26
N ASN A 401 -10.62 -2.92 7.08
CA ASN A 401 -9.83 -3.00 5.84
C ASN A 401 -8.56 -2.11 5.86
N TRP A 402 -8.37 -1.23 6.85
CA TRP A 402 -7.11 -0.49 7.01
C TRP A 402 -5.98 -1.35 7.56
N ILE A 403 -6.24 -2.56 8.08
CA ILE A 403 -5.15 -3.44 8.54
C ILE A 403 -4.13 -3.66 7.43
N ALA A 404 -2.85 -3.57 7.75
CA ALA A 404 -1.76 -3.80 6.79
C ALA A 404 -1.70 -5.30 6.42
N ARG A 405 -1.06 -5.63 5.30
CA ARG A 405 -0.91 -7.02 4.84
C ARG A 405 0.57 -7.40 4.76
N PRO A 406 0.92 -8.68 5.05
CA PRO A 406 0.05 -9.76 5.51
C PRO A 406 -0.46 -9.53 6.94
N ALA A 407 -1.66 -10.05 7.25
CA ALA A 407 -2.31 -9.98 8.54
C ALA A 407 -2.62 -11.39 9.07
N THR A 408 -2.66 -11.56 10.39
CA THR A 408 -3.13 -12.81 11.00
C THR A 408 -4.65 -12.80 11.14
N THR A 409 -5.28 -13.97 11.10
CA THR A 409 -6.71 -14.12 11.40
C THR A 409 -7.07 -13.54 12.76
N GLU A 410 -6.23 -13.77 13.77
CA GLU A 410 -6.40 -13.24 15.13
C GLU A 410 -6.37 -11.71 15.17
N ALA A 411 -5.44 -11.06 14.47
CA ALA A 411 -5.37 -9.60 14.40
C ALA A 411 -6.63 -8.99 13.78
N ILE A 412 -7.17 -9.62 12.73
CA ILE A 412 -8.41 -9.17 12.06
C ILE A 412 -9.60 -9.28 13.01
N HIS A 413 -9.77 -10.41 13.69
CA HIS A 413 -10.87 -10.60 14.64
C HIS A 413 -10.75 -9.69 15.86
N THR A 414 -9.54 -9.52 16.39
CA THR A 414 -9.25 -8.61 17.51
C THR A 414 -9.59 -7.18 17.14
N LEU A 415 -9.11 -6.70 15.99
CA LEU A 415 -9.44 -5.37 15.48
C LEU A 415 -10.95 -5.19 15.32
N ALA A 416 -11.62 -6.14 14.66
CA ALA A 416 -13.06 -6.10 14.46
C ALA A 416 -13.84 -6.03 15.78
N ALA A 417 -13.46 -6.85 16.79
CA ALA A 417 -14.09 -6.85 18.10
C ALA A 417 -13.87 -5.53 18.86
N SER A 418 -12.64 -5.04 18.89
CA SER A 418 -12.25 -3.81 19.58
C SER A 418 -12.84 -2.54 18.98
N LEU A 419 -13.13 -2.53 17.67
CA LEU A 419 -13.75 -1.39 17.00
C LEU A 419 -15.25 -1.26 17.29
N ARG A 420 -15.96 -2.35 17.61
CA ARG A 420 -17.42 -2.34 17.86
C ARG A 420 -17.86 -1.32 18.91
N PRO A 421 -17.22 -1.20 20.10
CA PRO A 421 -17.63 -0.23 21.11
C PRO A 421 -17.18 1.21 20.82
N LEU A 422 -16.26 1.43 19.87
CA LEU A 422 -15.68 2.76 19.64
C LEU A 422 -16.63 3.71 18.91
N PRO A 423 -16.73 4.99 19.32
CA PRO A 423 -17.35 6.02 18.52
C PRO A 423 -16.74 6.10 17.11
N VAL A 424 -17.60 6.17 16.08
CA VAL A 424 -17.18 6.36 14.68
C VAL A 424 -17.82 7.65 14.19
N HIS A 425 -17.01 8.66 13.95
CA HIS A 425 -17.45 9.95 13.43
C HIS A 425 -17.24 10.00 11.92
N THR A 426 -18.32 10.19 11.18
CA THR A 426 -18.29 10.29 9.71
C THR A 426 -18.31 11.74 9.27
N GLY A 427 -17.39 12.12 8.39
CA GLY A 427 -17.36 13.46 7.81
C GLY A 427 -16.21 13.63 6.83
N THR A 428 -15.99 14.86 6.41
CA THR A 428 -14.83 15.33 5.67
C THR A 428 -13.63 15.55 6.61
N TRP A 429 -12.43 15.72 6.05
CA TRP A 429 -11.25 16.06 6.86
C TRP A 429 -11.41 17.42 7.57
N GLN A 430 -12.18 18.35 7.00
CA GLN A 430 -12.47 19.65 7.60
C GLN A 430 -13.33 19.49 8.86
N GLU A 431 -14.40 18.70 8.78
CA GLU A 431 -15.28 18.44 9.91
C GLU A 431 -14.55 17.68 11.02
N ALA A 432 -13.66 16.75 10.64
CA ALA A 432 -12.76 16.09 11.56
C ALA A 432 -11.82 17.07 12.30
N LEU A 433 -11.23 18.03 11.58
CA LEU A 433 -10.39 19.07 12.19
C LEU A 433 -11.18 19.94 13.17
N THR A 434 -12.42 20.32 12.81
CA THR A 434 -13.34 21.04 13.68
C THR A 434 -13.67 20.26 14.93
N HIS A 435 -14.00 18.96 14.79
CA HIS A 435 -14.27 18.07 15.91
C HIS A 435 -13.08 17.96 16.87
N LEU A 436 -11.87 17.74 16.34
CA LEU A 436 -10.66 17.63 17.14
C LEU A 436 -10.30 18.93 17.86
N THR A 437 -10.53 20.09 17.23
CA THR A 437 -10.13 21.39 17.80
C THR A 437 -11.21 22.07 18.63
N GLY A 438 -12.39 21.48 18.77
CA GLY A 438 -13.51 22.04 19.53
C GLY A 438 -14.06 23.37 18.98
N ARG A 439 -13.71 23.74 17.74
CA ARG A 439 -14.15 24.97 17.08
C ARG A 439 -15.41 24.73 16.27
N THR A 440 -16.58 24.86 16.87
CA THR A 440 -17.80 25.12 16.10
C THR A 440 -17.61 26.45 15.36
N GLY A 441 -17.81 26.45 14.04
CA GLY A 441 -17.61 27.61 13.17
C GLY A 441 -18.20 28.87 13.79
N ARG A 442 -17.38 29.91 13.93
CA ARG A 442 -17.82 31.26 14.25
C ARG A 442 -18.11 32.01 12.96
#